data_AF-A0AAN9E8I2-F1
#
_entry.id   AF-A0AAN9E8I2-F1
#
_cell.length_a   1.000
_cell.length_b   1.000
_cell.length_c   1.000
_cell.angle_alpha   90.00
_cell.angle_beta   90.00
_cell.angle_gamma   90.00
#
_symmetry.space_group_name_H-M   'P 1'
#
loop_
_entity.id
_entity.type
_entity.pdbx_description
1 polymer ?
#
loop_
_entity_poly.entity_id
_entity_poly.type
_entity_poly.pdbx_seq_one_letter_code
_entity_poly.pdbx_strand_id
1 'polypeptide(L)'
;MEGSFSADELMKFYKSDMKLKKFLHIIEDSPVFPVLYDHKRMVLSLPPIINGAHSAITLETKNKFIECTATDLTKAKIVLNTMVTTFSEYCENKFVVEPVEVIDSDGNSHIS
;
A
#
# COMPACT_ATOMS: atom_id res chain seq x y z
N MET A 1 -9.06 -13.81 11.31
CA MET A 1 -7.99 -14.34 12.18
C MET A 1 -7.46 -13.16 12.95
N GLU A 2 -7.83 -13.07 14.22
CA GLU A 2 -7.51 -11.94 15.10
C GLU A 2 -6.22 -12.25 15.86
N GLY A 3 -5.17 -11.53 15.53
CA GLY A 3 -3.89 -11.53 16.23
C GLY A 3 -3.08 -10.36 15.72
N SER A 4 -2.53 -9.55 16.63
CA SER A 4 -1.48 -8.59 16.29
C SER A 4 -0.18 -9.36 16.23
N PHE A 5 0.57 -9.18 15.14
CA PHE A 5 1.87 -9.81 14.93
C PHE A 5 2.94 -8.74 14.82
N SER A 6 4.13 -8.99 15.35
CA SER A 6 5.32 -8.28 14.89
C SER A 6 5.65 -8.67 13.44
N ALA A 7 6.47 -7.87 12.76
CA ALA A 7 6.84 -8.17 11.38
C ALA A 7 7.57 -9.53 11.24
N ASP A 8 8.45 -9.90 12.18
CA ASP A 8 9.17 -11.17 12.13
C ASP A 8 8.26 -12.39 12.41
N GLU A 9 7.28 -12.23 13.30
CA GLU A 9 6.24 -13.24 13.54
C GLU A 9 5.36 -13.41 12.30
N LEU A 10 4.98 -12.30 11.66
CA LEU A 10 4.17 -12.29 10.45
C LEU A 10 4.88 -13.03 9.30
N MET A 11 6.19 -12.82 9.12
CA MET A 11 6.97 -13.56 8.12
C MET A 11 6.93 -15.07 8.40
N LYS A 12 7.18 -15.49 9.64
CA LYS A 12 7.11 -16.92 10.03
C LYS A 12 5.71 -17.50 9.80
N PHE A 13 4.67 -16.76 10.16
CA PHE A 13 3.27 -17.16 9.99
C PHE A 13 2.95 -17.43 8.52
N TYR A 14 3.32 -16.52 7.63
CA TYR A 14 3.02 -16.64 6.19
C TYR A 14 3.93 -17.60 5.43
N LYS A 15 4.97 -18.20 6.03
CA LYS A 15 5.79 -19.23 5.34
C LYS A 15 4.96 -20.44 4.88
N SER A 16 3.87 -20.72 5.58
CA SER A 16 2.93 -21.80 5.23
C SER A 16 1.88 -21.39 4.19
N ASP A 17 1.67 -20.09 3.95
CA ASP A 17 0.63 -19.57 3.06
C ASP A 17 1.03 -19.75 1.58
N MET A 18 0.19 -20.40 0.77
CA MET A 18 0.53 -20.71 -0.62
C MET A 18 0.66 -19.48 -1.53
N LYS A 19 -0.02 -18.38 -1.20
CA LYS A 19 -0.05 -17.15 -1.98
C LYS A 19 1.08 -16.23 -1.53
N LEU A 20 1.18 -15.96 -0.23
CA LEU A 20 2.07 -14.96 0.32
C LEU A 20 3.52 -15.44 0.47
N LYS A 21 3.77 -16.74 0.67
CA LYS A 21 5.14 -17.28 0.81
C LYS A 21 6.07 -16.90 -0.35
N LYS A 22 5.50 -16.68 -1.54
CA LYS A 22 6.24 -16.31 -2.75
C LYS A 22 6.84 -14.91 -2.68
N PHE A 23 6.34 -14.05 -1.80
CA PHE A 23 6.76 -12.64 -1.71
C PHE A 23 7.59 -12.33 -0.46
N LEU A 24 7.58 -13.20 0.56
CA LEU A 24 8.27 -12.94 1.84
C LEU A 24 9.76 -12.64 1.66
N HIS A 25 10.44 -13.38 0.77
CA HIS A 25 11.86 -13.23 0.46
C HIS A 25 12.25 -11.81 -0.03
N ILE A 26 11.30 -10.96 -0.42
CA ILE A 26 11.58 -9.59 -0.85
C ILE A 26 12.09 -8.74 0.33
N ILE A 27 11.57 -8.98 1.54
CA ILE A 27 11.87 -8.16 2.72
C ILE A 27 12.20 -8.96 3.99
N GLU A 28 12.11 -10.30 3.99
CA GLU A 28 12.28 -11.10 5.22
C GLU A 28 13.66 -10.97 5.88
N ASP A 29 14.71 -10.74 5.08
CA ASP A 29 16.10 -10.56 5.55
C ASP A 29 16.50 -9.08 5.71
N SER A 30 15.56 -8.15 5.47
CA SER A 30 15.83 -6.71 5.59
C SER A 30 15.98 -6.30 7.06
N PRO A 31 16.93 -5.42 7.41
CA PRO A 31 17.05 -4.90 8.78
C PRO A 31 15.87 -4.03 9.20
N VAL A 32 15.11 -3.51 8.24
CA VAL A 32 13.93 -2.68 8.45
C VAL A 32 12.80 -3.09 7.51
N PHE A 33 11.57 -2.89 7.96
CA PHE A 33 10.38 -3.16 7.16
C PHE A 33 9.74 -1.86 6.66
N PRO A 34 9.37 -1.75 5.37
CA PRO A 34 8.59 -0.63 4.88
C PRO A 34 7.16 -0.75 5.41
N VAL A 35 6.64 0.30 6.05
CA VAL A 35 5.30 0.29 6.63
C VAL A 35 4.62 1.61 6.32
N LEU A 36 3.35 1.55 5.91
CA LEU A 36 2.50 2.72 5.77
C LEU A 36 1.64 2.89 7.02
N TYR A 37 1.68 4.08 7.61
CA TYR A 37 0.89 4.44 8.78
C TYR A 37 -0.06 5.59 8.48
N ASP A 38 -1.19 5.65 9.19
CA ASP A 38 -2.01 6.84 9.27
C ASP A 38 -1.57 7.79 10.41
N HIS A 39 -2.25 8.92 10.55
CA HIS A 39 -2.01 9.91 11.61
C HIS A 39 -2.22 9.36 13.04
N LYS A 40 -2.99 8.27 13.20
CA LYS A 40 -3.22 7.60 14.49
C LYS A 40 -2.21 6.48 14.76
N ARG A 41 -1.17 6.36 13.91
CA ARG A 41 -0.16 5.31 13.97
C ARG A 41 -0.74 3.91 13.76
N MET A 42 -1.86 3.79 13.03
CA MET A 42 -2.39 2.52 12.59
C MET A 42 -1.73 2.08 11.28
N VAL A 43 -1.35 0.80 11.20
CA VAL A 43 -0.74 0.21 9.99
C VAL A 43 -1.80 0.06 8.90
N LEU A 44 -1.55 0.68 7.75
CA LEU A 44 -2.37 0.55 6.54
C LEU A 44 -1.84 -0.57 5.63
N SER A 45 -0.53 -0.73 5.52
CA SER A 45 0.08 -1.81 4.73
C SER A 45 1.51 -2.10 5.15
N LEU A 46 1.96 -3.32 4.83
CA LEU A 46 3.34 -3.77 4.88
C LEU A 46 3.77 -4.15 3.44
N PRO A 47 4.15 -3.17 2.61
CA PRO A 47 4.56 -3.45 1.24
C PRO A 47 5.79 -4.38 1.18
N PRO A 48 5.92 -5.28 0.19
CA PRO A 48 4.93 -5.66 -0.81
C PRO A 48 4.08 -6.88 -0.38
N ILE A 49 3.98 -7.16 0.92
CA ILE A 49 3.45 -8.44 1.42
C ILE A 49 1.93 -8.40 1.57
N ILE A 50 1.41 -7.48 2.38
CA ILE A 50 -0.01 -7.48 2.73
C ILE A 50 -0.51 -6.09 3.13
N ASN A 51 -1.80 -5.85 2.90
CA ASN A 51 -2.52 -4.68 3.39
C ASN A 51 -3.19 -4.96 4.73
N GLY A 52 -3.33 -3.92 5.56
CA GLY A 52 -4.02 -4.00 6.83
C GLY A 52 -5.52 -4.23 6.66
N ALA A 53 -6.12 -5.02 7.56
CA ALA A 53 -7.55 -5.28 7.57
C ALA A 53 -8.38 -4.00 7.83
N HIS A 54 -7.79 -3.02 8.52
CA HIS A 54 -8.44 -1.75 8.83
C HIS A 54 -8.82 -0.93 7.59
N SER A 55 -7.98 -0.97 6.55
CA SER A 55 -8.17 -0.25 5.29
C SER A 55 -8.64 -1.17 4.16
N ALA A 56 -9.24 -2.31 4.50
CA ALA A 56 -9.77 -3.24 3.51
C ALA A 56 -10.92 -2.58 2.72
N ILE A 57 -10.83 -2.65 1.39
CA ILE A 57 -11.87 -2.14 0.50
C ILE A 57 -13.05 -3.11 0.50
N THR A 58 -14.25 -2.58 0.71
CA THR A 58 -15.53 -3.30 0.65
C THR A 58 -16.43 -2.73 -0.44
N LEU A 59 -17.59 -3.35 -0.69
CA LEU A 59 -18.57 -2.83 -1.67
C LEU A 59 -19.18 -1.49 -1.24
N GLU A 60 -19.13 -1.18 0.05
CA GLU A 60 -19.63 0.06 0.65
C GLU A 60 -18.59 1.18 0.62
N THR A 61 -17.34 0.90 0.21
CA THR A 61 -16.26 1.88 0.17
C THR A 61 -16.52 2.94 -0.91
N LYS A 62 -16.65 4.20 -0.49
CA LYS A 62 -16.90 5.35 -1.37
C LYS A 62 -15.62 5.99 -1.90
N ASN A 63 -14.73 6.37 -0.99
CA ASN A 63 -13.48 7.06 -1.30
C ASN A 63 -12.32 6.08 -1.18
N LYS A 64 -11.43 6.07 -2.18
CA LYS A 64 -10.32 5.12 -2.28
C LYS A 64 -9.02 5.90 -2.31
N PHE A 65 -8.21 5.72 -1.26
CA PHE A 65 -6.82 6.17 -1.27
C PHE A 65 -5.96 5.08 -1.92
N ILE A 66 -5.13 5.46 -2.89
CA ILE A 66 -4.27 4.53 -3.64
C ILE A 66 -2.82 4.94 -3.40
N GLU A 67 -2.04 4.04 -2.81
CA GLU A 67 -0.58 4.15 -2.75
C GLU A 67 0.07 3.25 -3.81
N CYS A 68 1.30 3.58 -4.21
CA CYS A 68 2.16 2.64 -4.91
C CYS A 68 3.60 2.75 -4.39
N THR A 69 4.07 1.72 -3.69
CA THR A 69 5.48 1.60 -3.26
C THR A 69 6.28 0.75 -4.24
N ALA A 70 7.38 1.27 -4.78
CA ALA A 70 8.29 0.52 -5.64
C ALA A 70 9.73 1.03 -5.55
N THR A 71 10.67 0.22 -6.03
CA THR A 71 12.08 0.61 -6.17
C THR A 71 12.36 1.50 -7.39
N ASP A 72 11.40 1.61 -8.32
CA ASP A 72 11.47 2.41 -9.54
C ASP A 72 10.31 3.40 -9.58
N LEU A 73 10.61 4.68 -9.41
CA LEU A 73 9.63 5.75 -9.33
C LEU A 73 8.83 5.92 -10.63
N THR A 74 9.45 5.70 -11.79
CA THR A 74 8.78 5.86 -13.08
C THR A 74 7.73 4.76 -13.25
N LYS A 75 8.09 3.53 -12.92
CA LYS A 75 7.14 2.40 -12.95
C LYS A 75 6.01 2.57 -11.94
N ALA A 76 6.32 3.04 -10.73
CA ALA A 76 5.30 3.34 -9.72
C ALA A 76 4.28 4.36 -10.25
N LYS A 77 4.75 5.47 -10.83
CA LYS A 77 3.89 6.50 -11.43
C LYS A 77 3.02 5.97 -12.55
N ILE A 78 3.57 5.14 -13.44
CA ILE A 78 2.79 4.51 -14.53
C ILE A 78 1.68 3.63 -13.97
N VAL A 79 2.00 2.79 -12.97
CA VAL A 79 1.00 1.92 -12.32
C VAL A 79 -0.07 2.74 -11.61
N LEU A 80 0.32 3.76 -10.84
CA LEU A 80 -0.61 4.67 -10.17
C LEU A 80 -1.53 5.35 -11.17
N ASN A 81 -0.99 5.97 -12.22
CA ASN A 81 -1.76 6.64 -13.28
C ASN A 81 -2.75 5.68 -13.95
N THR A 82 -2.32 4.44 -14.23
CA THR A 82 -3.18 3.42 -14.84
C THR A 82 -4.35 3.08 -13.91
N MET A 83 -4.08 2.86 -12.62
CA MET A 83 -5.09 2.54 -11.62
C MET A 83 -6.09 3.68 -11.46
N VAL A 84 -5.63 4.90 -11.20
CA VAL A 84 -6.53 6.05 -10.96
C VAL A 84 -7.34 6.37 -12.22
N THR A 85 -6.74 6.30 -13.41
CA THR A 85 -7.45 6.53 -14.67
C THR A 85 -8.57 5.50 -14.85
N THR A 86 -8.28 4.22 -14.62
CA THR A 86 -9.26 3.13 -14.76
C THR A 86 -10.42 3.28 -13.77
N PHE A 87 -10.13 3.65 -12.52
CA PHE A 87 -11.19 3.80 -11.51
C PHE A 87 -11.98 5.11 -11.63
N SER A 88 -11.38 6.17 -12.17
CA SER A 88 -11.99 7.51 -12.26
C SER A 88 -13.26 7.54 -13.12
N GLU A 89 -13.44 6.60 -14.04
CA GLU A 89 -14.67 6.47 -14.84
C GLU A 89 -15.90 6.12 -13.97
N TYR A 90 -15.67 5.44 -12.84
CA TYR A 90 -16.71 4.96 -11.93
C TYR A 90 -16.94 5.89 -10.73
N CYS A 91 -16.23 7.01 -10.65
CA CYS A 91 -16.43 8.02 -9.61
C CYS A 91 -17.65 8.90 -9.91
N GLU A 92 -18.23 9.51 -8.88
CA GLU A 92 -19.34 10.47 -9.01
C GLU A 92 -18.96 11.62 -9.97
N ASN A 93 -17.77 12.20 -9.77
CA ASN A 93 -17.13 13.11 -10.71
C ASN A 93 -16.24 12.30 -11.67
N LYS A 94 -16.77 11.96 -12.84
CA LYS A 94 -16.07 11.12 -13.82
C LYS A 94 -14.77 11.75 -14.29
N PHE A 95 -13.73 10.92 -14.42
CA PHE A 95 -12.41 11.30 -14.91
C PHE A 95 -11.73 12.39 -14.07
N VAL A 96 -12.14 12.53 -12.81
CA VAL A 96 -11.51 13.40 -11.81
C VAL A 96 -10.80 12.52 -10.80
N VAL A 97 -9.53 12.84 -10.53
CA VAL A 97 -8.71 12.22 -9.51
C VAL A 97 -8.29 13.31 -8.54
N GLU A 98 -8.45 13.06 -7.24
CA GLU A 98 -7.98 13.98 -6.20
C GLU A 98 -6.46 13.77 -6.00
N PRO A 99 -5.63 14.78 -6.29
CA PRO A 99 -4.19 14.65 -6.16
C PRO A 99 -3.76 14.69 -4.69
N VAL A 100 -2.62 14.07 -4.40
CA VAL A 100 -2.05 14.01 -3.05
C VAL A 100 -0.65 14.61 -3.05
N GLU A 101 -0.34 15.40 -2.02
CA GLU A 101 1.01 15.87 -1.77
C GLU A 101 1.87 14.75 -1.17
N VAL A 102 3.00 14.48 -1.82
CA VAL A 102 4.01 13.53 -1.37
C VAL A 102 5.26 14.31 -0.97
N ILE A 103 5.64 14.18 0.29
CA ILE A 103 6.88 14.76 0.83
C ILE A 103 7.91 13.64 0.91
N ASP A 104 9.03 13.80 0.20
CA ASP A 104 10.12 12.82 0.20
C ASP A 104 10.98 12.90 1.47
N SER A 105 11.99 12.03 1.58
CA SER A 105 12.90 12.00 2.73
C SER A 105 13.79 13.24 2.86
N ASP A 106 13.98 13.98 1.77
CA ASP A 106 14.78 15.21 1.73
C ASP A 106 13.91 16.46 2.02
N GLY A 107 12.59 16.27 2.16
CA GLY A 107 11.62 17.33 2.43
C GLY A 107 11.09 18.02 1.17
N ASN A 108 11.39 17.50 -0.02
CA ASN A 108 10.84 18.03 -1.27
C ASN A 108 9.38 17.61 -1.40
N SER A 109 8.54 18.56 -1.81
CA SER A 109 7.11 18.33 -2.07
C SER A 109 6.88 18.05 -3.55
N HIS A 110 6.06 17.03 -3.81
CA HIS A 110 5.60 16.64 -5.13
C HIS A 110 4.09 16.40 -5.11
N ILE A 111 3.37 16.98 -6.07
CA ILE A 111 1.97 16.63 -6.29
C ILE A 111 1.92 15.38 -7.17
N SER A 112 1.28 14.33 -6.67
CA SER A 112 1.01 13.08 -7.41
C SER A 112 -0.48 12.89 -7.67
#